data_AF-A0A8H7DLZ8-F1
#
_entry.id   AF-A0A8H7DLZ8-F1
#
_cell.length_a   1.000
_cell.length_b   1.000
_cell.length_c   1.000
_cell.angle_alpha   90.00
_cell.angle_beta   90.00
_cell.angle_gamma   90.00
#
_symmetry.space_group_name_H-M   'P 1'
#
loop_
_entity.id
_entity.type
_entity.pdbx_description
1 polymer ?
#
loop_
_entity_poly.entity_id
_entity_poly.type
_entity_poly.pdbx_seq_one_letter_code
_entity_poly.pdbx_strand_id
1 'polypeptide(L)'
;MSSNDFEQVVRLMPPPGTNYFKRQSETIFDNLRYYNVSGTWVSTLNWRCDIYVYVSGAAPNDPRFREKGGVITVMIVHQGLLEMPPTQGTSERTDFVQKVLASTSLSSIKQFPATDSASQSGDNYQYTINYQESIPLFKNHGNEVFMFDAAYKDNSTLVKTKQTGSEVTNGVQFALQYQKRVEPSTSYPLVAFSVLKFVNPAAFPVTLDFQSYEWLRPSQQVYSQVYSKKVALDLNFS
;
A
#
# COMPACT_ATOMS: atom_id res chain seq x y z
N MET A 1 -28.69 18.52 -2.73
CA MET A 1 -27.74 17.83 -1.84
C MET A 1 -26.37 18.07 -2.41
N SER A 2 -25.51 18.75 -1.65
CA SER A 2 -24.21 19.24 -2.13
C SER A 2 -23.26 18.10 -2.47
N SER A 3 -22.64 18.19 -3.63
CA SER A 3 -21.42 17.47 -3.96
C SER A 3 -20.34 17.89 -2.96
N ASN A 4 -20.11 17.08 -1.93
CA ASN A 4 -18.86 17.18 -1.20
C ASN A 4 -17.80 16.66 -2.14
N ASP A 5 -17.11 17.58 -2.82
CA ASP A 5 -15.90 17.30 -3.57
C ASP A 5 -14.93 16.58 -2.62
N PHE A 6 -14.64 15.32 -2.92
CA PHE A 6 -13.69 14.53 -2.16
C PHE A 6 -12.29 15.13 -2.35
N GLU A 7 -11.75 15.79 -1.34
CA GLU A 7 -10.40 16.34 -1.37
C GLU A 7 -9.37 15.20 -1.27
N GLN A 8 -8.94 14.68 -2.42
CA GLN A 8 -7.74 13.84 -2.46
C GLN A 8 -6.51 14.76 -2.45
N VAL A 9 -5.71 14.67 -1.39
CA VAL A 9 -4.45 15.42 -1.30
C VAL A 9 -3.30 14.44 -1.46
N VAL A 10 -2.54 14.57 -2.54
CA VAL A 10 -1.30 13.80 -2.75
C VAL A 10 -0.13 14.78 -2.87
N ARG A 11 0.53 15.04 -1.74
CA ARG A 11 1.74 15.86 -1.67
C ARG A 11 2.91 14.98 -1.24
N LEU A 12 3.34 14.12 -2.16
CA LEU A 12 4.42 13.14 -1.96
C LEU A 12 5.58 13.35 -2.95
N MET A 13 5.58 14.45 -3.71
CA MET A 13 6.72 14.83 -4.55
C MET A 13 7.31 16.12 -3.98
N PRO A 14 8.56 16.11 -3.53
CA PRO A 14 9.23 17.33 -3.12
C PRO A 14 9.54 18.21 -4.34
N PRO A 15 9.91 19.48 -4.13
CA PRO A 15 10.26 20.38 -5.23
C PRO A 15 11.39 19.84 -6.12
N PRO A 16 11.45 20.21 -7.41
CA PRO A 16 12.57 19.89 -8.28
C PRO A 16 13.92 20.31 -7.68
N GLY A 17 14.96 19.50 -7.90
CA GLY A 17 16.30 19.73 -7.34
C GLY A 17 16.51 19.15 -5.92
N THR A 18 15.51 18.46 -5.37
CA THR A 18 15.67 17.68 -4.14
C THR A 18 16.61 16.49 -4.37
N ASN A 19 17.64 16.36 -3.54
CA ASN A 19 18.54 15.21 -3.54
C ASN A 19 17.93 14.02 -2.80
N TYR A 20 18.34 12.81 -3.18
CA TYR A 20 17.98 11.55 -2.52
C TYR A 20 16.47 11.26 -2.43
N PHE A 21 15.73 11.70 -3.46
CA PHE A 21 14.33 11.37 -3.66
C PHE A 21 14.17 10.57 -4.96
N LYS A 22 13.31 9.54 -4.94
CA LYS A 22 12.93 8.77 -6.13
C LYS A 22 11.45 8.42 -6.07
N ARG A 23 10.78 8.47 -7.22
CA ARG A 23 9.45 7.90 -7.41
C ARG A 23 9.54 6.74 -8.41
N GLN A 24 8.86 5.65 -8.11
CA GLN A 24 8.73 4.48 -8.98
C GLN A 24 7.26 4.06 -9.04
N SER A 25 6.71 3.97 -10.24
CA SER A 25 5.34 3.49 -10.47
C SER A 25 5.39 2.06 -10.96
N GLU A 26 4.63 1.18 -10.32
CA GLU A 26 4.64 -0.26 -10.60
C GLU A 26 3.24 -0.79 -10.82
N THR A 27 3.04 -1.50 -11.93
CA THR A 27 1.87 -2.38 -12.08
C THR A 27 2.21 -3.71 -11.42
N ILE A 28 1.62 -4.00 -10.26
CA ILE A 28 1.89 -5.21 -9.50
C ILE A 28 1.25 -6.41 -10.17
N PHE A 29 -0.06 -6.30 -10.44
CA PHE A 29 -0.81 -7.29 -11.17
C PHE A 29 -1.74 -6.59 -12.15
N ASP A 30 -1.75 -7.09 -13.38
CA ASP A 30 -2.68 -6.70 -14.42
C ASP A 30 -3.49 -7.93 -14.80
N ASN A 31 -4.81 -7.87 -14.59
CA ASN A 31 -5.75 -8.96 -14.85
C ASN A 31 -5.38 -10.28 -14.15
N LEU A 32 -4.92 -10.23 -12.89
CA LEU A 32 -4.64 -11.44 -12.11
C LEU A 32 -5.95 -12.13 -11.73
N ARG A 33 -6.15 -13.36 -12.20
CA ARG A 33 -7.37 -14.14 -11.93
C ARG A 33 -7.16 -15.09 -10.77
N TYR A 34 -8.09 -15.05 -9.81
CA TYR A 34 -8.19 -16.06 -8.76
C TYR A 34 -9.12 -17.17 -9.22
N TYR A 35 -8.79 -18.39 -8.80
CA TYR A 35 -9.55 -19.59 -9.07
C TYR A 35 -9.76 -20.33 -7.76
N ASN A 36 -10.94 -20.90 -7.57
CA ASN A 36 -11.21 -21.78 -6.43
C ASN A 36 -10.57 -23.17 -6.65
N VAL A 37 -10.73 -24.06 -5.68
CA VAL A 37 -10.23 -25.44 -5.73
C VAL A 37 -10.79 -26.27 -6.89
N SER A 38 -11.95 -25.92 -7.44
CA SER A 38 -12.53 -26.58 -8.62
C SER A 38 -12.02 -26.01 -9.94
N GLY A 39 -11.08 -25.05 -9.91
CA GLY A 39 -10.56 -24.38 -11.10
C GLY A 39 -11.52 -23.35 -11.69
N THR A 40 -12.56 -22.94 -10.95
CA THR A 40 -13.53 -21.94 -11.38
C THR A 40 -13.01 -20.55 -11.07
N TRP A 41 -13.07 -19.65 -12.04
CA TRP A 41 -12.70 -18.25 -11.88
C TRP A 41 -13.64 -17.56 -10.88
N VAL A 42 -13.07 -16.89 -9.88
CA VAL A 42 -13.83 -16.24 -8.79
C VAL A 42 -13.67 -14.72 -8.74
N SER A 43 -12.56 -14.17 -9.20
CA SER A 43 -12.35 -12.73 -9.29
C SER A 43 -11.11 -12.37 -10.08
N THR A 44 -10.98 -11.09 -10.43
CA THR A 44 -9.82 -10.51 -11.11
C THR A 44 -9.29 -9.33 -10.31
N LEU A 45 -7.99 -9.30 -10.02
CA LEU A 45 -7.30 -8.16 -9.41
C LEU A 45 -6.46 -7.40 -10.43
N ASN A 46 -6.70 -6.10 -10.48
CA ASN A 46 -5.78 -5.12 -11.03
C ASN A 46 -5.18 -4.33 -9.87
N TRP A 47 -3.85 -4.29 -9.75
CA TRP A 47 -3.18 -3.61 -8.64
C TRP A 47 -1.94 -2.89 -9.13
N ARG A 48 -1.88 -1.58 -8.86
CA ARG A 48 -0.75 -0.71 -9.12
C ARG A 48 -0.33 0.03 -7.85
N CYS A 49 0.93 0.45 -7.81
CA CYS A 49 1.48 1.24 -6.72
C CYS A 49 2.31 2.40 -7.25
N ASP A 50 2.23 3.54 -6.56
CA ASP A 50 3.25 4.58 -6.62
C ASP A 50 4.10 4.50 -5.36
N ILE A 51 5.41 4.31 -5.53
CA ILE A 51 6.39 4.15 -4.45
C ILE A 51 7.27 5.40 -4.43
N TYR A 52 7.34 6.06 -3.28
CA TYR A 52 8.13 7.26 -3.04
C TYR A 52 9.21 6.95 -2.01
N VAL A 53 10.47 7.10 -2.40
CA VAL A 53 11.64 6.84 -1.55
C VAL A 53 12.30 8.17 -1.22
N TYR A 54 12.51 8.43 0.06
CA TYR A 54 13.20 9.61 0.58
C TYR A 54 14.36 9.16 1.46
N VAL A 55 15.51 9.83 1.35
CA VAL A 55 16.58 9.75 2.34
C VAL A 55 16.69 11.09 3.05
N SER A 56 16.61 11.07 4.38
CA SER A 56 16.60 12.25 5.23
C SER A 56 17.61 12.13 6.37
N GLY A 57 18.00 13.25 6.98
CA GLY A 57 18.88 13.30 8.16
C GLY A 57 20.38 13.16 7.85
N ALA A 58 20.76 12.17 7.04
CA ALA A 58 22.12 12.01 6.52
C ALA A 58 22.11 11.47 5.08
N ALA A 59 23.19 11.70 4.32
CA ALA A 59 23.36 11.10 3.00
C ALA A 59 23.52 9.58 3.13
N PRO A 60 23.00 8.76 2.19
CA PRO A 60 23.00 7.30 2.31
C PRO A 60 24.39 6.65 2.33
N ASN A 61 25.42 7.37 1.86
CA ASN A 61 26.82 6.95 1.91
C ASN A 61 27.58 7.45 3.15
N ASP A 62 26.94 8.20 4.06
CA ASP A 62 27.57 8.65 5.30
C ASP A 62 27.75 7.44 6.25
N PRO A 63 28.98 7.09 6.68
CA PRO A 63 29.21 5.96 7.59
C PRO A 63 28.51 6.13 8.95
N ARG A 64 28.15 7.37 9.32
CA ARG A 64 27.40 7.71 10.53
C ARG A 64 25.92 7.97 10.26
N PHE A 65 25.37 7.42 9.17
CA PHE A 65 23.99 7.62 8.74
C PHE A 65 23.00 7.56 9.90
N ARG A 66 22.96 6.44 10.62
CA ARG A 66 22.03 6.22 11.73
C ARG A 66 22.26 7.18 12.91
N GLU A 67 23.53 7.44 13.25
CA GLU A 67 23.89 8.32 14.36
C GLU A 67 23.46 9.78 14.12
N LYS A 68 23.50 10.21 12.85
CA LYS A 68 23.05 11.53 12.42
C LYS A 68 21.53 11.63 12.20
N GLY A 69 20.77 10.61 12.59
CA GLY A 69 19.32 10.58 12.40
C GLY A 69 18.90 10.25 10.97
N GLY A 70 19.78 9.59 10.21
CA GLY A 70 19.52 9.09 8.87
C GLY A 70 18.34 8.12 8.85
N VAL A 71 17.39 8.38 7.97
CA VAL A 71 16.22 7.52 7.74
C VAL A 71 15.94 7.43 6.25
N ILE A 72 15.61 6.23 5.79
CA ILE A 72 15.06 6.00 4.45
C ILE A 72 13.57 5.75 4.64
N THR A 73 12.75 6.67 4.15
CA THR A 73 11.28 6.56 4.22
C THR A 73 10.75 6.12 2.87
N VAL A 74 10.02 5.02 2.84
CA VAL A 74 9.32 4.49 1.66
C VAL A 74 7.82 4.64 1.89
N MET A 75 7.18 5.50 1.09
CA MET A 75 5.73 5.68 1.11
C MET A 75 5.14 4.99 -0.12
N ILE A 76 4.10 4.18 0.06
CA ILE A 76 3.47 3.41 -1.02
C ILE A 76 1.99 3.77 -1.08
N VAL A 77 1.57 4.33 -2.21
CA VAL A 77 0.16 4.55 -2.54
C VAL A 77 -0.32 3.35 -3.34
N HIS A 78 -1.23 2.56 -2.76
CA HIS A 78 -1.83 1.40 -3.41
C HIS A 78 -3.16 1.79 -4.06
N GLN A 79 -3.29 1.42 -5.33
CA GLN A 79 -4.54 1.59 -6.08
C GLN A 79 -4.84 0.30 -6.82
N GLY A 80 -6.04 -0.20 -6.68
CA GLY A 80 -6.45 -1.40 -7.39
C GLY A 80 -7.96 -1.49 -7.55
N LEU A 81 -8.35 -2.51 -8.30
CA LEU A 81 -9.72 -2.86 -8.56
C LEU A 81 -9.83 -4.38 -8.50
N LEU A 82 -10.74 -4.86 -7.66
CA LEU A 82 -11.12 -6.27 -7.60
C LEU A 82 -12.48 -6.43 -8.27
N GLU A 83 -12.51 -7.18 -9.36
CA GLU A 83 -13.70 -7.39 -10.18
C GLU A 83 -14.25 -8.80 -9.98
N MET A 84 -15.57 -8.89 -9.82
CA MET A 84 -16.28 -10.15 -9.66
C MET A 84 -16.82 -10.64 -11.00
N PRO A 85 -16.81 -11.95 -11.24
CA PRO A 85 -17.29 -12.53 -12.48
C PRO A 85 -18.79 -12.26 -12.68
N PRO A 86 -19.27 -12.24 -13.92
CA PRO A 86 -20.65 -11.89 -14.24
C PRO A 86 -21.68 -12.95 -13.86
N THR A 87 -21.26 -14.18 -13.58
CA THR A 87 -22.15 -15.32 -13.37
C THR A 87 -22.08 -15.94 -11.98
N GLN A 88 -21.11 -15.54 -11.14
CA GLN A 88 -20.92 -16.11 -9.81
C GLN A 88 -20.85 -15.02 -8.75
N GLY A 89 -21.82 -15.05 -7.83
CA GLY A 89 -21.70 -14.40 -6.53
C GLY A 89 -21.23 -15.44 -5.52
N THR A 90 -20.24 -15.11 -4.70
CA THR A 90 -19.81 -16.02 -3.63
C THR A 90 -20.73 -15.83 -2.41
N SER A 91 -21.13 -16.94 -1.78
CA SER A 91 -21.92 -16.94 -0.54
C SER A 91 -21.07 -17.05 0.72
N GLU A 92 -19.79 -17.42 0.57
CA GLU A 92 -18.84 -17.56 1.66
C GLU A 92 -18.10 -16.25 1.91
N ARG A 93 -17.73 -15.98 3.17
CA ARG A 93 -16.95 -14.79 3.51
C ARG A 93 -15.54 -14.97 2.96
N THR A 94 -15.26 -14.29 1.86
CA THR A 94 -13.94 -14.25 1.25
C THR A 94 -13.18 -13.00 1.69
N ASP A 95 -11.91 -13.18 2.05
CA ASP A 95 -10.94 -12.12 2.24
C ASP A 95 -9.95 -12.14 1.07
N PHE A 96 -9.86 -11.05 0.31
CA PHE A 96 -8.79 -10.87 -0.68
C PHE A 96 -7.67 -10.11 -0.02
N VAL A 97 -6.56 -10.79 0.21
CA VAL A 97 -5.45 -10.28 1.01
C VAL A 97 -4.31 -9.84 0.10
N GLN A 98 -3.75 -8.69 0.42
CA GLN A 98 -2.53 -8.14 -0.15
C GLN A 98 -1.48 -7.97 0.94
N LYS A 99 -0.23 -8.32 0.65
CA LYS A 99 0.92 -8.08 1.52
C LYS A 99 2.01 -7.36 0.75
N VAL A 100 2.77 -6.55 1.47
CA VAL A 100 4.04 -5.99 0.99
C VAL A 100 5.09 -6.27 2.04
N LEU A 101 6.04 -7.14 1.71
CA LEU A 101 7.06 -7.61 2.64
C LEU A 101 8.44 -7.16 2.16
N ALA A 102 9.19 -6.47 3.03
CA ALA A 102 10.58 -6.13 2.77
C ALA A 102 11.50 -7.33 3.01
N SER A 103 12.54 -7.46 2.19
CA SER A 103 13.58 -8.48 2.34
C SER A 103 14.55 -8.25 3.51
N THR A 104 14.36 -7.15 4.26
CA THR A 104 15.19 -6.75 5.39
C THR A 104 14.32 -6.15 6.49
N SER A 105 14.89 -6.00 7.68
CA SER A 105 14.19 -5.45 8.84
C SER A 105 13.84 -3.98 8.64
N LEU A 106 12.65 -3.61 9.11
CA LEU A 106 12.12 -2.25 9.12
C LEU A 106 12.31 -1.63 10.50
N SER A 107 12.57 -0.32 10.57
CA SER A 107 12.62 0.42 11.84
C SER A 107 11.23 0.88 12.29
N SER A 108 10.33 1.12 11.34
CA SER A 108 8.94 1.50 11.59
C SER A 108 8.08 1.13 10.39
N ILE A 109 6.81 0.84 10.66
CA ILE A 109 5.82 0.43 9.67
C ILE A 109 4.52 1.13 10.01
N LYS A 110 3.77 1.58 9.00
CA LYS A 110 2.40 2.05 9.19
C LYS A 110 1.54 1.66 7.99
N GLN A 111 0.32 1.19 8.25
CA GLN A 111 -0.67 0.83 7.23
C GLN A 111 -1.95 1.64 7.40
N PHE A 112 -2.52 2.10 6.29
CA PHE A 112 -3.81 2.77 6.20
C PHE A 112 -4.68 2.21 5.07
N PRO A 113 -6.02 2.15 5.22
CA PRO A 113 -6.74 2.28 6.48
C PRO A 113 -6.35 1.17 7.45
N ALA A 114 -6.42 1.45 8.75
CA ALA A 114 -6.21 0.44 9.76
C ALA A 114 -7.46 -0.45 9.86
N THR A 115 -7.29 -1.68 10.34
CA THR A 115 -8.42 -2.53 10.71
C THR A 115 -9.32 -1.79 11.70
N ASP A 116 -10.64 -1.92 11.49
CA ASP A 116 -11.69 -1.26 12.29
C ASP A 116 -11.67 0.29 12.27
N SER A 117 -10.98 0.91 11.31
CA SER A 117 -10.98 2.38 11.18
C SER A 117 -12.20 2.95 10.43
N ALA A 118 -13.14 2.11 10.00
CA ALA A 118 -14.27 2.54 9.17
C ALA A 118 -15.41 3.11 10.03
N SER A 119 -16.03 4.19 9.57
CA SER A 119 -17.35 4.59 10.04
C SER A 119 -18.42 3.87 9.20
N GLN A 120 -19.32 3.12 9.84
CA GLN A 120 -20.35 2.36 9.13
C GLN A 120 -21.70 3.09 9.19
N SER A 121 -22.37 3.22 8.03
CA SER A 121 -23.76 3.67 7.92
C SER A 121 -24.51 2.80 6.93
N GLY A 122 -25.44 1.96 7.42
CA GLY A 122 -26.10 0.94 6.62
C GLY A 122 -25.09 -0.06 6.04
N ASP A 123 -25.11 -0.22 4.71
CA ASP A 123 -24.16 -1.05 3.97
C ASP A 123 -22.87 -0.30 3.59
N ASN A 124 -22.73 0.99 3.93
CA ASN A 124 -21.56 1.80 3.56
C ASN A 124 -20.49 1.78 4.67
N TYR A 125 -19.25 1.58 4.26
CA TYR A 125 -18.06 1.67 5.10
C TYR A 125 -17.20 2.84 4.62
N GLN A 126 -17.15 3.90 5.41
CA GLN A 126 -16.41 5.12 5.11
C GLN A 126 -15.03 5.07 5.75
N TYR A 127 -14.00 5.30 4.94
CA TYR A 127 -12.60 5.32 5.33
C TYR A 127 -12.03 6.71 5.10
N THR A 128 -11.25 7.19 6.07
CA THR A 128 -10.44 8.40 5.93
C THR A 128 -8.99 8.04 6.16
N ILE A 129 -8.17 8.25 5.14
CA ILE A 129 -6.71 8.27 5.27
C ILE A 129 -6.32 9.74 5.41
N ASN A 130 -5.60 10.07 6.48
CA ASN A 130 -5.06 11.40 6.71
C ASN A 130 -3.64 11.27 7.26
N TYR A 131 -2.69 11.18 6.34
CA TYR A 131 -1.27 11.11 6.64
C TYR A 131 -0.59 12.46 6.42
N GLN A 132 0.27 12.84 7.37
CA GLN A 132 1.16 13.98 7.24
C GLN A 132 2.46 13.72 8.00
N GLU A 133 3.58 14.04 7.38
CA GLU A 133 4.90 13.96 7.99
C GLU A 133 5.80 15.07 7.44
N SER A 134 6.52 15.78 8.31
CA SER A 134 7.55 16.73 7.90
C SER A 134 8.90 16.03 7.84
N ILE A 135 9.52 16.02 6.66
CA ILE A 135 10.75 15.26 6.37
C ILE A 135 11.89 16.25 6.08
N PRO A 136 13.02 16.21 6.80
CA PRO A 136 14.18 17.03 6.49
C PRO A 136 14.93 16.47 5.27
N LEU A 137 14.69 17.07 4.10
CA LEU A 137 15.27 16.67 2.83
C LEU A 137 16.45 17.55 2.45
N PHE A 138 17.19 17.10 1.43
CA PHE A 138 18.40 17.74 0.97
C PHE A 138 18.19 18.41 -0.39
N LYS A 139 18.92 19.50 -0.65
CA LYS A 139 19.07 20.12 -1.97
C LYS A 139 20.51 20.60 -2.19
N ASN A 140 20.81 21.13 -3.37
CA ASN A 140 22.13 21.67 -3.72
C ASN A 140 23.26 20.66 -3.49
N HIS A 141 23.08 19.43 -4.01
CA HIS A 141 24.01 18.30 -3.88
C HIS A 141 24.23 17.82 -2.43
N GLY A 142 23.23 17.98 -1.56
CA GLY A 142 23.32 17.58 -0.15
C GLY A 142 23.84 18.66 0.80
N ASN A 143 24.17 19.85 0.29
CA ASN A 143 24.76 20.93 1.10
C ASN A 143 23.73 21.77 1.86
N GLU A 144 22.46 21.71 1.49
CA GLU A 144 21.38 22.42 2.16
C GLU A 144 20.26 21.46 2.58
N VAL A 145 19.69 21.72 3.75
CA VAL A 145 18.54 20.99 4.29
C VAL A 145 17.30 21.88 4.24
N PHE A 146 16.15 21.32 3.89
CA PHE A 146 14.85 21.97 3.97
C PHE A 146 13.78 21.00 4.46
N MET A 147 12.70 21.51 5.06
CA MET A 147 11.58 20.68 5.50
C MET A 147 10.59 20.49 4.36
N PHE A 148 10.24 19.23 4.08
CA PHE A 148 9.19 18.87 3.14
C PHE A 148 8.01 18.24 3.90
N ASP A 149 6.84 18.86 3.81
CA ASP A 149 5.63 18.34 4.46
C ASP A 149 4.93 17.32 3.56
N ALA A 150 5.38 16.06 3.60
CA ALA A 150 4.71 14.97 2.90
C ALA A 150 3.28 14.78 3.44
N ALA A 151 2.29 14.68 2.55
CA ALA A 151 0.90 14.44 2.94
C ALA A 151 0.17 13.54 1.95
N TYR A 152 -0.66 12.64 2.48
CA TYR A 152 -1.59 11.82 1.72
C TYR A 152 -2.95 11.81 2.41
N LYS A 153 -3.98 12.32 1.72
CA LYS A 153 -5.37 12.29 2.19
C LYS A 153 -6.25 11.61 1.15
N ASP A 154 -7.09 10.71 1.62
CA ASP A 154 -8.08 10.02 0.81
C ASP A 154 -9.34 9.76 1.65
N ASN A 155 -10.50 9.99 1.05
CA ASN A 155 -11.78 9.63 1.63
C ASN A 155 -12.47 8.68 0.65
N SER A 156 -12.70 7.46 1.08
CA SER A 156 -13.31 6.42 0.25
C SER A 156 -14.49 5.77 0.97
N THR A 157 -15.47 5.34 0.19
CA THR A 157 -16.61 4.59 0.71
C THR A 157 -16.69 3.26 -0.03
N LEU A 158 -16.72 2.16 0.73
CA LEU A 158 -16.95 0.82 0.21
C LEU A 158 -18.35 0.36 0.58
N VAL A 159 -19.09 -0.17 -0.38
CA VAL A 159 -20.46 -0.66 -0.17
C VAL A 159 -20.43 -2.18 0.02
N LYS A 160 -21.03 -2.68 1.10
CA LYS A 160 -21.10 -4.11 1.50
C LYS A 160 -19.76 -4.82 1.74
N THR A 161 -18.64 -4.11 1.59
CA THR A 161 -17.27 -4.64 1.71
C THR A 161 -16.48 -3.80 2.70
N LYS A 162 -15.77 -4.47 3.61
CA LYS A 162 -14.83 -3.83 4.52
C LYS A 162 -13.42 -3.92 3.95
N GLN A 163 -12.64 -2.87 4.06
CA GLN A 163 -11.19 -2.95 3.98
C GLN A 163 -10.58 -3.03 5.39
N THR A 164 -9.54 -3.83 5.53
CA THR A 164 -8.73 -3.99 6.74
C THR A 164 -7.27 -3.72 6.42
N GLY A 165 -6.49 -3.37 7.44
CA GLY A 165 -5.06 -3.12 7.31
C GLY A 165 -4.34 -3.31 8.63
N SER A 166 -3.14 -3.88 8.58
CA SER A 166 -2.31 -4.17 9.75
C SER A 166 -0.84 -4.16 9.39
N GLU A 167 -0.02 -3.78 10.37
CA GLU A 167 1.43 -3.92 10.32
C GLU A 167 1.81 -5.38 10.65
N VAL A 168 2.79 -5.94 9.94
CA VAL A 168 3.36 -7.27 10.19
C VAL A 168 4.88 -7.14 10.31
N THR A 169 5.57 -8.16 10.82
CA THR A 169 6.98 -8.08 11.22
C THR A 169 7.92 -7.38 10.23
N ASN A 170 7.76 -7.67 8.93
CA ASN A 170 8.61 -7.10 7.87
C ASN A 170 7.81 -6.36 6.80
N GLY A 171 6.65 -5.79 7.14
CA GLY A 171 5.90 -4.98 6.19
C GLY A 171 4.44 -4.83 6.57
N VAL A 172 3.57 -4.86 5.58
CA VAL A 172 2.14 -4.58 5.78
C VAL A 172 1.26 -5.64 5.15
N GLN A 173 0.05 -5.75 5.68
CA GLN A 173 -1.04 -6.53 5.11
C GLN A 173 -2.30 -5.66 5.08
N PHE A 174 -3.07 -5.76 4.00
CA PHE A 174 -4.41 -5.21 3.93
C PHE A 174 -5.31 -6.16 3.13
N ALA A 175 -6.61 -6.07 3.33
CA ALA A 175 -7.55 -6.99 2.68
C ALA A 175 -8.92 -6.38 2.48
N LEU A 176 -9.60 -6.80 1.41
CA LEU A 176 -11.04 -6.61 1.21
C LEU A 176 -11.78 -7.83 1.79
N GLN A 177 -12.68 -7.57 2.73
CA GLN A 177 -13.50 -8.57 3.43
C GLN A 177 -14.97 -8.39 3.10
N TYR A 178 -15.57 -9.43 2.51
CA TYR A 178 -16.98 -9.42 2.18
C TYR A 178 -17.84 -9.78 3.39
N GLN A 179 -18.82 -8.91 3.70
CA GLN A 179 -19.69 -9.12 4.86
C GLN A 179 -20.99 -9.85 4.50
N LYS A 180 -21.43 -9.76 3.24
CA LYS A 180 -22.65 -10.35 2.68
C LYS A 180 -22.34 -10.94 1.29
N ARG A 181 -23.30 -11.67 0.71
CA ARG A 181 -23.22 -12.22 -0.65
C ARG A 181 -22.68 -11.17 -1.62
N VAL A 182 -21.66 -11.55 -2.37
CA VAL A 182 -21.06 -10.70 -3.41
C VAL A 182 -21.94 -10.74 -4.65
N GLU A 183 -22.26 -9.57 -5.19
CA GLU A 183 -23.08 -9.50 -6.39
C GLU A 183 -22.19 -9.71 -7.63
N PRO A 184 -22.64 -10.50 -8.62
CA PRO A 184 -21.91 -10.67 -9.87
C PRO A 184 -21.65 -9.32 -10.56
N SER A 185 -20.59 -9.25 -11.37
CA SER A 185 -20.20 -8.03 -12.10
C SER A 185 -19.91 -6.80 -11.22
N THR A 186 -19.68 -6.97 -9.92
CA THR A 186 -19.34 -5.85 -9.03
C THR A 186 -17.84 -5.62 -9.01
N SER A 187 -17.44 -4.35 -8.98
CA SER A 187 -16.05 -3.93 -8.84
C SER A 187 -15.85 -3.23 -7.50
N TYR A 188 -14.78 -3.57 -6.79
CA TYR A 188 -14.44 -3.00 -5.49
C TYR A 188 -13.07 -2.34 -5.56
N PRO A 189 -12.98 -1.03 -5.26
CA PRO A 189 -11.70 -0.37 -5.28
C PRO A 189 -10.86 -0.82 -4.08
N LEU A 190 -9.57 -1.01 -4.34
CA LEU A 190 -8.54 -1.27 -3.36
C LEU A 190 -7.75 0.02 -3.17
N VAL A 191 -7.92 0.71 -2.04
CA VAL A 191 -7.26 2.00 -1.78
C VAL A 191 -6.54 1.92 -0.45
N ALA A 192 -5.21 1.89 -0.48
CA ALA A 192 -4.41 1.77 0.73
C ALA A 192 -3.16 2.66 0.67
N PHE A 193 -2.62 3.01 1.83
CA PHE A 193 -1.40 3.79 1.95
C PHE A 193 -0.50 3.18 3.01
N SER A 194 0.79 3.01 2.69
CA SER A 194 1.75 2.33 3.55
C SER A 194 3.01 3.15 3.71
N VAL A 195 3.59 3.15 4.91
CA VAL A 195 4.87 3.80 5.20
C VAL A 195 5.81 2.79 5.82
N LEU A 196 6.95 2.57 5.18
CA LEU A 196 8.02 1.69 5.65
C LEU A 196 9.26 2.55 5.89
N LYS A 197 9.92 2.37 7.03
CA LYS A 197 11.17 3.09 7.34
C LYS A 197 12.33 2.13 7.53
N PHE A 198 13.50 2.53 7.03
CA PHE A 198 14.76 1.82 7.17
C PHE A 198 15.81 2.75 7.77
N VAL A 199 16.75 2.17 8.52
CA VAL A 199 17.89 2.89 9.13
C VAL A 199 19.25 2.33 8.74
N ASN A 200 19.27 1.33 7.85
CA ASN A 200 20.50 0.71 7.33
C ASN A 200 20.56 0.86 5.79
N PRO A 201 21.26 1.87 5.25
CA PRO A 201 21.39 2.07 3.81
C PRO A 201 22.14 0.93 3.12
N ALA A 202 23.04 0.21 3.82
CA ALA A 202 23.76 -0.92 3.26
C ALA A 202 22.88 -2.15 2.98
N ALA A 203 21.63 -2.15 3.47
CA ALA A 203 20.65 -3.17 3.11
C ALA A 203 20.05 -2.96 1.70
N PHE A 204 20.35 -1.83 1.04
CA PHE A 204 19.85 -1.54 -0.31
C PHE A 204 20.81 -2.10 -1.39
N PRO A 205 20.27 -2.67 -2.50
CA PRO A 205 18.86 -2.66 -2.87
C PRO A 205 17.98 -3.60 -2.02
N VAL A 206 16.86 -3.08 -1.55
CA VAL A 206 15.85 -3.86 -0.81
C VAL A 206 14.83 -4.39 -1.80
N THR A 207 14.43 -5.64 -1.65
CA THR A 207 13.31 -6.19 -2.41
C THR A 207 12.03 -6.06 -1.59
N LEU A 208 11.00 -5.46 -2.18
CA LEU A 208 9.62 -5.55 -1.70
C LEU A 208 8.92 -6.69 -2.45
N ASP A 209 8.42 -7.67 -1.70
CA ASP A 209 7.59 -8.75 -2.21
C ASP A 209 6.11 -8.38 -2.04
N PHE A 210 5.47 -8.06 -3.16
CA PHE A 210 4.04 -7.79 -3.24
C PHE A 210 3.31 -9.10 -3.46
N GLN A 211 2.58 -9.54 -2.46
CA GLN A 211 1.86 -10.80 -2.49
C GLN A 211 0.35 -10.57 -2.54
N SER A 212 -0.37 -11.46 -3.21
CA SER A 212 -1.82 -11.53 -3.06
C SER A 212 -2.37 -12.94 -3.10
N TYR A 213 -3.40 -13.18 -2.31
CA TYR A 213 -4.12 -14.44 -2.22
C TYR A 213 -5.54 -14.22 -1.73
N GLU A 214 -6.39 -15.19 -2.03
CA GLU A 214 -7.76 -15.31 -1.54
C GLU A 214 -7.80 -16.27 -0.34
N TRP A 215 -8.50 -15.85 0.72
CA TRP A 215 -8.72 -16.62 1.94
C TRP A 215 -10.22 -16.78 2.21
N LEU A 216 -10.69 -18.00 2.47
CA LEU A 216 -12.09 -18.26 2.79
C LEU A 216 -12.31 -18.48 4.29
N ARG A 217 -13.34 -17.82 4.83
CA ARG A 217 -13.81 -17.98 6.21
C ARG A 217 -15.19 -18.67 6.22
N PRO A 218 -15.45 -19.60 7.16
CA PRO A 218 -14.64 -19.97 8.33
C PRO A 218 -13.75 -21.21 8.15
N SER A 219 -13.66 -21.79 6.95
CA SER A 219 -13.00 -23.09 6.71
C SER A 219 -11.48 -23.12 6.97
N GLN A 220 -10.85 -21.97 7.29
CA GLN A 220 -9.39 -21.79 7.41
C GLN A 220 -8.61 -22.23 6.16
N GLN A 221 -9.29 -22.46 5.05
CA GLN A 221 -8.66 -22.88 3.80
C GLN A 221 -8.26 -21.65 2.99
N VAL A 222 -6.99 -21.62 2.61
CA VAL A 222 -6.50 -20.75 1.53
C VAL A 222 -6.82 -21.46 0.23
N TYR A 223 -7.76 -20.94 -0.56
CA TYR A 223 -8.18 -21.60 -1.80
C TYR A 223 -7.22 -21.34 -2.96
N SER A 224 -6.25 -20.45 -2.78
CA SER A 224 -5.42 -19.95 -3.88
C SER A 224 -3.92 -20.10 -3.66
N GLN A 225 -3.22 -20.23 -4.79
CA GLN A 225 -1.80 -19.98 -4.92
C GLN A 225 -1.49 -18.55 -4.44
N VAL A 226 -0.43 -18.37 -3.66
CA VAL A 226 0.09 -17.04 -3.37
C VAL A 226 0.75 -16.51 -4.64
N TYR A 227 0.19 -15.46 -5.20
CA TYR A 227 0.80 -14.71 -6.30
C TYR A 227 1.76 -13.69 -5.72
N SER A 228 2.92 -13.53 -6.35
CA SER A 228 3.98 -12.64 -5.88
C SER A 228 4.60 -11.88 -7.05
N LYS A 229 4.83 -10.59 -6.86
CA LYS A 229 5.73 -9.77 -7.68
C LYS A 229 6.77 -9.12 -6.78
N LYS A 230 8.04 -9.30 -7.13
CA LYS A 230 9.16 -8.68 -6.45
C LYS A 230 9.53 -7.36 -7.14
N VAL A 231 9.70 -6.31 -6.35
CA VAL A 231 10.13 -4.98 -6.80
C VAL A 231 11.39 -4.60 -6.04
N ALA A 232 12.48 -4.32 -6.74
CA ALA A 232 13.71 -3.84 -6.13
C ALA A 232 13.65 -2.32 -5.95
N LEU A 233 14.06 -1.86 -4.77
CA LEU A 233 14.27 -0.45 -4.45
C LEU A 233 15.76 -0.24 -4.24
N ASP A 234 16.36 0.60 -5.06
CA ASP A 234 17.76 1.04 -4.94
C ASP A 234 17.85 2.47 -4.39
N LEU A 235 19.07 2.84 -3.96
CA LEU A 235 19.42 4.20 -3.54
C LEU A 235 20.27 4.91 -4.62
N ASN A 236 20.13 4.52 -5.89
CA ASN A 236 20.79 5.19 -6.98
C ASN A 236 19.90 6.37 -7.41
N PHE A 237 20.20 7.53 -6.84
CA PHE A 237 19.52 8.78 -7.16
C PHE A 237 20.25 9.44 -8.33
N SER A 238 19.66 9.37 -9.52
CA SER A 238 20.13 10.07 -10.72
C SER A 238 19.81 11.56 -10.66
#